data_AF-A0A6G9AAS0-F1
#
_entry.id   AF-A0A6G9AAS0-F1
#
_cell.length_a   1.000
_cell.length_b   1.000
_cell.length_c   1.000
_cell.angle_alpha   90.00
_cell.angle_beta   90.00
_cell.angle_gamma   90.00
#
_symmetry.space_group_name_H-M   'P 1'
#
loop_
_entity.id
_entity.type
_entity.pdbx_description
1 polymer ?
#
loop_
_entity_poly.entity_id
_entity_poly.type
_entity_poly.pdbx_seq_one_letter_code
_entity_poly.pdbx_strand_id
1 'polypeptide(L)'
;MTGEEGERRHSKALEPELIKDPKLKAEAEAANGLRQYDFAVQAVQTAIERQPFRLRLSLILSLQREALQGISAYAGLFRPGDVKIQHSKHVPPGAHMVPELVEDLCEYVNDHWEASSPIHLAAYVMWRLNWIHPFADGNGRTSRILSFFVLFARLGALLPGTPTLPDLIIDHRDLYEAALDDADEACRQGKLDVSKMEHLVEALLAKQLARVYELAAGKAVLGGVVSGKADEKTI
;
A
#
# COMPACT_ATOMS: atom_id res chain seq x y z
N MET A 1 4.38 -8.57 30.69
CA MET A 1 3.74 -9.41 29.65
C MET A 1 3.88 -8.67 28.33
N THR A 2 4.95 -8.96 27.61
CA THR A 2 5.33 -8.32 26.34
C THR A 2 4.96 -9.28 25.22
N GLY A 3 3.79 -9.08 24.63
CA GLY A 3 3.26 -9.91 23.54
C GLY A 3 3.74 -9.42 22.18
N GLU A 4 4.29 -10.36 21.39
CA GLU A 4 4.25 -10.43 19.92
C GLU A 4 4.67 -9.18 19.11
N GLU A 5 5.96 -8.86 19.13
CA GLU A 5 6.63 -8.12 18.03
C GLU A 5 7.37 -9.04 17.03
N GLY A 6 7.23 -10.37 17.17
CA GLY A 6 7.82 -11.34 16.24
C GLY A 6 7.01 -11.47 14.95
N GLU A 7 7.70 -11.60 13.81
CA GLU A 7 7.15 -11.99 12.48
C GLU A 7 6.47 -10.90 11.63
N ARG A 8 7.10 -9.73 11.45
CA ARG A 8 6.64 -8.74 10.43
C ARG A 8 7.42 -8.84 9.12
N ARG A 9 6.74 -8.84 7.96
CA ARG A 9 7.38 -8.65 6.64
C ARG A 9 7.93 -7.23 6.53
N HIS A 10 9.23 -7.06 6.78
CA HIS A 10 9.89 -5.75 6.71
C HIS A 10 11.27 -5.84 6.05
N SER A 11 11.69 -4.73 5.46
CA SER A 11 13.02 -4.56 4.86
C SER A 11 14.07 -4.45 5.97
N LYS A 12 15.24 -5.07 5.80
CA LYS A 12 16.41 -4.79 6.66
C LYS A 12 17.46 -4.04 5.84
N ALA A 13 17.57 -2.73 6.04
CA ALA A 13 18.68 -1.93 5.53
C ALA A 13 19.89 -2.04 6.47
N LEU A 14 21.09 -1.80 5.94
CA LEU A 14 22.35 -1.78 6.72
C LEU A 14 22.59 -0.45 7.46
N GLU A 15 21.57 0.40 7.61
CA GLU A 15 21.78 1.83 7.85
C GLU A 15 21.29 2.31 9.22
N PRO A 16 21.94 3.35 9.78
CA PRO A 16 21.55 3.91 11.07
C PRO A 16 20.25 4.70 10.94
N GLU A 17 19.24 4.30 11.71
CA GLU A 17 17.98 5.02 11.85
C GLU A 17 18.23 6.45 12.41
N LEU A 18 17.53 7.45 11.87
CA LEU A 18 17.67 8.83 12.33
C LEU A 18 17.08 9.04 13.74
N ILE A 19 16.00 8.32 14.05
CA ILE A 19 15.36 8.31 15.36
C ILE A 19 15.60 6.94 16.00
N LYS A 20 16.40 6.92 17.07
CA LYS A 20 16.73 5.68 17.79
C LYS A 20 15.73 5.32 18.88
N ASP A 21 14.97 6.29 19.37
CA ASP A 21 13.93 6.07 20.37
C ASP A 21 12.70 5.44 19.70
N PRO A 22 12.29 4.21 20.06
CA PRO A 22 11.16 3.53 19.44
C PRO A 22 9.84 4.29 19.56
N LYS A 23 9.63 5.02 20.65
CA LYS A 23 8.40 5.78 20.88
C LYS A 23 8.34 7.00 19.97
N LEU A 24 9.43 7.78 19.92
CA LEU A 24 9.52 8.94 19.02
C LEU A 24 9.44 8.51 17.55
N LYS A 25 10.00 7.35 17.21
CA LYS A 25 9.87 6.77 15.88
C LYS A 25 8.42 6.44 15.56
N ALA A 26 7.70 5.74 16.45
CA ALA A 26 6.29 5.42 16.26
C ALA A 26 5.41 6.66 16.12
N GLU A 27 5.65 7.70 16.93
CA GLU A 27 4.95 8.99 16.83
C GLU A 27 5.22 9.68 15.47
N ALA A 28 6.48 9.67 15.01
CA ALA A 28 6.85 10.18 13.69
C ALA A 28 6.20 9.37 12.56
N GLU A 29 6.17 8.04 12.66
CA GLU A 29 5.54 7.17 11.66
C GLU A 29 4.03 7.43 11.56
N ALA A 30 3.35 7.63 12.70
CA ALA A 30 1.93 7.98 12.71
C ALA A 30 1.68 9.35 12.06
N ALA A 31 2.49 10.36 12.39
CA ALA A 31 2.40 11.69 11.79
C ALA A 31 2.69 11.65 10.27
N ASN A 32 3.67 10.85 9.85
CA ASN A 32 4.00 10.64 8.44
C ASN A 32 2.87 9.92 7.69
N GLY A 33 2.21 8.94 8.32
CA GLY A 33 1.06 8.25 7.76
C GLY A 33 -0.09 9.21 7.41
N LEU A 34 -0.40 10.15 8.32
CA LEU A 34 -1.42 11.17 8.06
C LEU A 34 -1.04 12.09 6.89
N ARG A 35 0.20 12.60 6.86
CA ARG A 35 0.68 13.44 5.75
C ARG A 35 0.69 12.70 4.42
N GLN A 36 1.11 11.44 4.42
CA GLN A 36 1.11 10.58 3.24
C GLN A 36 -0.31 10.38 2.70
N TYR A 37 -1.29 10.17 3.59
CA TYR A 37 -2.70 10.05 3.23
C TYR A 37 -3.24 11.37 2.64
N ASP A 38 -3.01 12.50 3.32
CA ASP A 38 -3.44 13.82 2.84
C ASP A 38 -2.85 14.16 1.48
N PHE A 39 -1.56 13.88 1.28
CA PHE A 39 -0.89 14.05 -0.01
C PHE A 39 -1.51 13.17 -1.10
N ALA A 40 -1.82 11.90 -0.79
CA ALA A 40 -2.47 11.00 -1.74
C ALA A 40 -3.87 11.47 -2.12
N VAL A 41 -4.66 11.98 -1.17
CA VAL A 41 -5.97 12.58 -1.43
C VAL A 41 -5.87 13.76 -2.39
N GLN A 42 -4.92 14.68 -2.15
CA GLN A 42 -4.68 15.82 -3.04
C GLN A 42 -4.23 15.37 -4.44
N ALA A 43 -3.38 14.33 -4.50
CA ALA A 43 -2.94 13.76 -5.76
C ALA A 43 -4.11 13.14 -6.54
N VAL A 44 -5.01 12.41 -5.87
CA VAL A 44 -6.23 11.86 -6.50
C VAL A 44 -7.09 12.97 -7.08
N GLN A 45 -7.36 14.02 -6.30
CA GLN A 45 -8.14 15.17 -6.78
C GLN A 45 -7.50 15.82 -8.01
N THR A 46 -6.17 16.04 -7.97
CA THR A 46 -5.43 16.58 -9.11
C THR A 46 -5.52 15.67 -10.33
N ALA A 47 -5.41 14.36 -10.15
CA ALA A 47 -5.52 13.39 -11.24
C ALA A 47 -6.92 13.41 -11.87
N ILE A 48 -7.98 13.52 -11.07
CA ILE A 48 -9.37 13.62 -11.56
C ILE A 48 -9.57 14.92 -12.35
N GLU A 49 -9.06 16.05 -11.84
CA GLU A 49 -9.22 17.36 -12.46
C GLU A 49 -8.38 17.54 -13.74
N ARG A 50 -7.16 16.96 -13.78
CA ARG A 50 -6.19 17.18 -14.87
C ARG A 50 -6.02 15.93 -15.74
N GLN A 51 -6.98 15.74 -16.64
CA GLN A 51 -6.94 14.67 -17.64
C GLN A 51 -6.26 15.13 -18.95
N PRO A 52 -5.55 14.22 -19.67
CA PRO A 52 -5.29 12.83 -19.30
C PRO A 52 -4.22 12.72 -18.20
N PHE A 53 -4.52 11.91 -17.17
CA PHE A 53 -3.55 11.57 -16.13
C PHE A 53 -2.60 10.46 -16.62
N ARG A 54 -1.33 10.52 -16.20
CA ARG A 54 -0.39 9.39 -16.31
C ARG A 54 0.32 9.18 -14.98
N LEU A 55 0.40 7.93 -14.53
CA LEU A 55 1.23 7.55 -13.41
C LEU A 55 2.70 7.76 -13.80
N ARG A 56 3.44 8.42 -12.92
CA ARG A 56 4.88 8.69 -13.07
C ARG A 56 5.62 8.25 -11.83
N LEU A 57 6.86 7.80 -12.03
CA LEU A 57 7.83 7.52 -10.98
C LEU A 57 7.85 8.60 -9.88
N SER A 58 7.83 9.86 -10.26
CA SER A 58 7.92 10.99 -9.33
C SER A 58 6.82 10.97 -8.25
N LEU A 59 5.61 10.51 -8.59
CA LEU A 59 4.53 10.39 -7.61
C LEU A 59 4.85 9.30 -6.57
N ILE A 60 5.38 8.17 -7.01
CA ILE A 60 5.77 7.05 -6.14
C ILE A 60 6.88 7.49 -5.18
N LEU A 61 7.89 8.22 -5.69
CA LEU A 61 8.96 8.78 -4.86
C LEU A 61 8.43 9.81 -3.86
N SER A 62 7.49 10.68 -4.25
CA SER A 62 6.87 11.64 -3.34
C SER A 62 6.03 10.96 -2.25
N LEU A 63 5.24 9.94 -2.60
CA LEU A 63 4.50 9.15 -1.61
C LEU A 63 5.44 8.49 -0.60
N GLN A 64 6.56 7.94 -1.04
CA GLN A 64 7.52 7.32 -0.12
C GLN A 64 8.27 8.36 0.73
N ARG A 65 8.56 9.53 0.15
CA ARG A 65 9.13 10.67 0.89
C ARG A 65 8.23 11.06 2.06
N GLU A 66 6.92 11.21 1.84
CA GLU A 66 5.99 11.55 2.92
C GLU A 66 5.95 10.49 4.02
N ALA A 67 6.05 9.19 3.66
CA ALA A 67 6.11 8.11 4.63
C ALA A 67 7.38 8.14 5.51
N LEU A 68 8.53 8.54 4.98
CA LEU A 68 9.82 8.39 5.67
C LEU A 68 10.53 9.70 6.05
N GLN A 69 9.99 10.86 5.66
CA GLN A 69 10.61 12.14 5.96
C GLN A 69 10.83 12.31 7.47
N GLY A 70 12.06 12.66 7.84
CA GLY A 70 12.47 12.80 9.24
C GLY A 70 12.80 11.48 9.96
N ILE A 71 12.57 10.32 9.33
CA ILE A 71 12.80 8.98 9.90
C ILE A 71 13.98 8.29 9.20
N SER A 72 14.11 8.47 7.89
CA SER A 72 15.19 7.90 7.07
C SER A 72 15.87 8.96 6.21
N ALA A 73 17.18 8.82 6.03
CA ALA A 73 17.96 9.61 5.09
C ALA A 73 17.62 9.33 3.61
N TYR A 74 16.97 8.19 3.34
CA TYR A 74 16.57 7.76 1.99
C TYR A 74 15.09 8.04 1.68
N ALA A 75 14.48 9.00 2.38
CA ALA A 75 13.13 9.45 2.06
C ALA A 75 13.07 10.00 0.62
N GLY A 76 12.22 9.38 -0.19
CA GLY A 76 12.00 9.63 -1.61
C GLY A 76 13.11 9.13 -2.54
N LEU A 77 13.96 8.20 -2.09
CA LEU A 77 15.08 7.68 -2.86
C LEU A 77 15.01 6.15 -2.95
N PHE A 78 15.40 5.60 -4.10
CA PHE A 78 15.58 4.16 -4.24
C PHE A 78 16.68 3.63 -3.33
N ARG A 79 16.58 2.34 -2.98
CA ARG A 79 17.60 1.66 -2.20
C ARG A 79 18.96 1.71 -2.92
N PRO A 80 20.06 2.05 -2.22
CA PRO A 80 21.40 2.12 -2.82
C PRO A 80 22.03 0.75 -3.04
N GLY A 81 21.44 -0.31 -2.49
CA GLY A 81 21.97 -1.67 -2.55
C GLY A 81 20.87 -2.70 -2.30
N ASP A 82 21.26 -3.98 -2.37
CA ASP A 82 20.31 -5.08 -2.24
C ASP A 82 19.73 -5.16 -0.82
N VAL A 83 18.46 -5.55 -0.73
CA VAL A 83 17.81 -5.82 0.56
C VAL A 83 17.18 -7.20 0.59
N LYS A 84 16.99 -7.71 1.80
CA LYS A 84 16.20 -8.91 2.06
C LYS A 84 14.90 -8.51 2.75
N ILE A 85 13.82 -9.17 2.34
CA ILE A 85 12.55 -9.10 3.03
C ILE A 85 12.55 -10.17 4.12
N GLN A 86 12.43 -9.78 5.38
CA GLN A 86 12.32 -10.76 6.46
C GLN A 86 10.98 -11.50 6.37
N HIS A 87 10.96 -12.78 6.73
CA HIS A 87 9.76 -13.62 6.75
C HIS A 87 9.02 -13.75 5.41
N SER A 88 9.70 -13.54 4.27
CA SER A 88 9.16 -13.79 2.94
C SER A 88 10.08 -14.71 2.16
N LYS A 89 9.49 -15.57 1.30
CA LYS A 89 10.24 -16.38 0.33
C LYS A 89 10.67 -15.59 -0.90
N HIS A 90 10.11 -14.39 -1.08
CA HIS A 90 10.40 -13.53 -2.22
C HIS A 90 11.80 -12.92 -2.10
N VAL A 91 12.54 -12.97 -3.20
CA VAL A 91 13.85 -12.32 -3.33
C VAL A 91 13.68 -11.15 -4.30
N PRO A 92 13.79 -9.90 -3.83
CA PRO A 92 13.69 -8.73 -4.69
C PRO A 92 14.74 -8.72 -5.82
N PRO A 93 14.46 -8.05 -6.94
CA PRO A 93 15.44 -7.81 -7.99
C PRO A 93 16.69 -7.07 -7.47
N GLY A 94 17.83 -7.18 -8.15
CA GLY A 94 19.02 -6.40 -7.79
C GLY A 94 18.75 -4.89 -7.83
N ALA A 95 19.38 -4.12 -6.93
CA ALA A 95 19.13 -2.68 -6.80
C ALA A 95 19.31 -1.88 -8.11
N HIS A 96 20.24 -2.30 -8.96
CA HIS A 96 20.50 -1.68 -10.26
C HIS A 96 19.33 -1.79 -11.27
N MET A 97 18.44 -2.77 -11.10
CA MET A 97 17.26 -2.95 -11.97
C MET A 97 16.03 -2.17 -11.48
N VAL A 98 16.06 -1.64 -10.25
CA VAL A 98 14.90 -1.00 -9.61
C VAL A 98 14.33 0.17 -10.43
N PRO A 99 15.13 1.13 -10.93
CA PRO A 99 14.57 2.27 -11.66
C PRO A 99 13.77 1.86 -12.90
N GLU A 100 14.32 0.94 -13.70
CA GLU A 100 13.68 0.42 -14.92
C GLU A 100 12.39 -0.32 -14.57
N LEU A 101 12.42 -1.22 -13.59
CA LEU A 101 11.22 -1.99 -13.19
C LEU A 101 10.10 -1.11 -12.62
N VAL A 102 10.41 0.01 -11.97
CA VAL A 102 9.39 0.96 -11.49
C VAL A 102 8.82 1.77 -12.65
N GLU A 103 9.62 2.08 -13.67
CA GLU A 103 9.12 2.69 -14.90
C GLU A 103 8.18 1.70 -15.63
N ASP A 104 8.57 0.44 -15.78
CA ASP A 104 7.72 -0.62 -16.35
C ASP A 104 6.38 -0.77 -15.60
N LEU A 105 6.41 -0.65 -14.26
CA LEU A 105 5.19 -0.63 -13.44
C LEU A 105 4.29 0.55 -13.85
N CYS A 106 4.87 1.73 -14.02
CA CYS A 106 4.12 2.93 -14.41
C CYS A 106 3.58 2.79 -15.84
N GLU A 107 4.38 2.25 -16.77
CA GLU A 107 3.97 1.97 -18.14
C GLU A 107 2.81 0.98 -18.19
N TYR A 108 2.89 -0.15 -17.47
CA TYR A 108 1.79 -1.11 -17.38
C TYR A 108 0.48 -0.44 -16.95
N VAL A 109 0.51 0.36 -15.88
CA VAL A 109 -0.68 1.07 -15.38
C VAL A 109 -1.22 2.05 -16.41
N ASN A 110 -0.34 2.79 -17.08
CA ASN A 110 -0.74 3.78 -18.09
C ASN A 110 -1.35 3.12 -19.33
N ASP A 111 -0.75 2.03 -19.81
CA ASP A 111 -1.19 1.32 -21.02
C ASP A 111 -2.51 0.57 -20.79
N HIS A 112 -2.73 0.10 -19.56
CA HIS A 112 -3.95 -0.59 -19.17
C HIS A 112 -4.98 0.34 -18.51
N TRP A 113 -4.73 1.65 -18.49
CA TRP A 113 -5.56 2.62 -17.77
C TRP A 113 -7.03 2.50 -18.19
N GLU A 114 -7.32 2.56 -19.49
CA GLU A 114 -8.71 2.48 -19.96
C GLU A 114 -9.26 1.04 -20.01
N ALA A 115 -8.39 0.06 -20.25
CA ALA A 115 -8.80 -1.33 -20.51
C ALA A 115 -9.06 -2.15 -19.24
N SER A 116 -8.43 -1.80 -18.12
CA SER A 116 -8.54 -2.55 -16.86
C SER A 116 -9.47 -1.90 -15.87
N SER A 117 -9.99 -2.71 -14.94
CA SER A 117 -10.81 -2.21 -13.83
C SER A 117 -9.95 -1.40 -12.83
N PRO A 118 -10.53 -0.44 -12.10
CA PRO A 118 -9.84 0.26 -11.01
C PRO A 118 -9.26 -0.71 -9.96
N ILE A 119 -9.99 -1.78 -9.65
CA ILE A 119 -9.58 -2.81 -8.68
C ILE A 119 -8.33 -3.56 -9.19
N HIS A 120 -8.30 -3.96 -10.46
CA HIS A 120 -7.15 -4.63 -11.06
C HIS A 120 -5.89 -3.77 -10.96
N LEU A 121 -5.98 -2.50 -11.41
CA LEU A 121 -4.81 -1.61 -11.40
C LEU A 121 -4.32 -1.34 -9.98
N ALA A 122 -5.23 -1.19 -9.01
CA ALA A 122 -4.89 -1.02 -7.60
C ALA A 122 -4.18 -2.26 -7.03
N ALA A 123 -4.74 -3.45 -7.27
CA ALA A 123 -4.15 -4.73 -6.86
C ALA A 123 -2.77 -4.94 -7.49
N TYR A 124 -2.64 -4.66 -8.78
CA TYR A 124 -1.38 -4.75 -9.52
C TYR A 124 -0.30 -3.87 -8.90
N VAL A 125 -0.54 -2.57 -8.70
CA VAL A 125 0.50 -1.69 -8.14
C VAL A 125 0.86 -2.05 -6.70
N MET A 126 -0.12 -2.54 -5.94
CA MET A 126 0.11 -2.98 -4.56
C MET A 126 1.07 -4.17 -4.52
N TRP A 127 0.85 -5.16 -5.37
CA TRP A 127 1.76 -6.31 -5.49
C TRP A 127 3.10 -5.91 -6.13
N ARG A 128 3.08 -5.29 -7.32
CA ARG A 128 4.27 -5.05 -8.13
C ARG A 128 5.28 -4.16 -7.42
N LEU A 129 4.84 -3.15 -6.66
CA LEU A 129 5.75 -2.32 -5.86
C LEU A 129 6.44 -3.14 -4.76
N ASN A 130 5.73 -4.05 -4.08
CA ASN A 130 6.33 -4.93 -3.08
C ASN A 130 7.26 -5.98 -3.69
N TRP A 131 6.93 -6.46 -4.89
CA TRP A 131 7.76 -7.40 -5.64
C TRP A 131 9.08 -6.75 -6.08
N ILE A 132 9.04 -5.54 -6.64
CA ILE A 132 10.26 -4.78 -6.99
C ILE A 132 11.04 -4.41 -5.71
N HIS A 133 10.29 -4.02 -4.68
CA HIS A 133 10.78 -3.60 -3.37
C HIS A 133 11.78 -2.43 -3.45
N PRO A 134 11.40 -1.31 -4.09
CA PRO A 134 12.35 -0.29 -4.58
C PRO A 134 13.06 0.50 -3.47
N PHE A 135 12.56 0.48 -2.24
CA PHE A 135 13.04 1.31 -1.14
C PHE A 135 13.76 0.52 -0.05
N ALA A 136 14.62 1.19 0.71
CA ALA A 136 15.29 0.61 1.86
C ALA A 136 14.33 0.31 3.02
N ASP A 137 13.27 1.11 3.16
CA ASP A 137 12.14 0.94 4.06
C ASP A 137 10.90 1.66 3.47
N GLY A 138 9.71 1.44 4.03
CA GLY A 138 8.48 2.12 3.65
C GLY A 138 7.76 1.49 2.45
N ASN A 139 8.24 0.34 1.94
CA ASN A 139 7.65 -0.34 0.78
C ASN A 139 6.17 -0.66 0.98
N GLY A 140 5.80 -1.32 2.09
CA GLY A 140 4.40 -1.67 2.37
C GLY A 140 3.49 -0.46 2.61
N ARG A 141 4.00 0.61 3.25
CA ARG A 141 3.26 1.87 3.42
C ARG A 141 2.99 2.52 2.07
N THR A 142 4.03 2.63 1.25
CA THR A 142 3.98 3.23 -0.07
C THR A 142 3.08 2.43 -1.03
N SER A 143 3.12 1.10 -0.99
CA SER A 143 2.31 0.26 -1.87
C SER A 143 0.81 0.39 -1.57
N ARG A 144 0.43 0.41 -0.29
CA ARG A 144 -0.97 0.55 0.12
C ARG A 144 -1.53 1.92 -0.28
N ILE A 145 -0.77 2.99 -0.05
CA ILE A 145 -1.23 4.32 -0.45
C ILE A 145 -1.21 4.51 -1.97
N LEU A 146 -0.26 3.91 -2.69
CA LEU A 146 -0.24 3.92 -4.16
C LEU A 146 -1.45 3.16 -4.73
N SER A 147 -1.80 2.01 -4.14
CA SER A 147 -3.01 1.26 -4.47
C SER A 147 -4.27 2.11 -4.28
N PHE A 148 -4.39 2.79 -3.13
CA PHE A 148 -5.46 3.75 -2.85
C PHE A 148 -5.53 4.86 -3.90
N PHE A 149 -4.37 5.47 -4.21
CA PHE A 149 -4.28 6.53 -5.22
C PHE A 149 -4.76 6.04 -6.59
N VAL A 150 -4.23 4.92 -7.09
CA VAL A 150 -4.57 4.37 -8.40
C VAL A 150 -6.05 4.00 -8.47
N LEU A 151 -6.58 3.37 -7.43
CA LEU A 151 -8.00 3.00 -7.34
C LEU A 151 -8.91 4.21 -7.55
N PHE A 152 -8.72 5.26 -6.78
CA PHE A 152 -9.63 6.41 -6.80
C PHE A 152 -9.37 7.36 -7.97
N ALA A 153 -8.12 7.51 -8.41
CA ALA A 153 -7.81 8.23 -9.64
C ALA A 153 -8.46 7.56 -10.86
N ARG A 154 -8.42 6.22 -10.94
CA ARG A 154 -9.03 5.46 -12.04
C ARG A 154 -10.55 5.40 -11.96
N LEU A 155 -11.10 5.33 -10.74
CA LEU A 155 -12.54 5.40 -10.49
C LEU A 155 -13.12 6.77 -10.87
N GLY A 156 -12.30 7.83 -10.83
CA GLY A 156 -12.73 9.20 -11.10
C GLY A 156 -13.46 9.86 -9.92
N ALA A 157 -13.41 9.25 -8.73
CA ALA A 157 -14.08 9.74 -7.54
C ALA A 157 -13.33 9.30 -6.29
N LEU A 158 -13.21 10.20 -5.31
CA LEU A 158 -12.74 9.86 -3.97
C LEU A 158 -13.94 9.47 -3.10
N LEU A 159 -13.98 8.22 -2.62
CA LEU A 159 -15.08 7.75 -1.80
C LEU A 159 -14.80 7.90 -0.31
N PRO A 160 -15.81 8.26 0.51
CA PRO A 160 -15.63 8.41 1.95
C PRO A 160 -15.53 7.06 2.67
N GLY A 161 -15.16 7.12 3.95
CA GLY A 161 -15.23 6.01 4.90
C GLY A 161 -14.04 5.95 5.85
N THR A 162 -14.33 5.58 7.09
CA THR A 162 -13.32 5.34 8.13
C THR A 162 -13.69 4.05 8.88
N PRO A 163 -12.75 3.09 9.08
CA PRO A 163 -11.35 3.11 8.67
C PRO A 163 -11.16 3.17 7.14
N THR A 164 -10.04 3.74 6.68
CA THR A 164 -9.76 3.89 5.25
C THR A 164 -9.26 2.56 4.66
N LEU A 165 -9.26 2.41 3.34
CA LEU A 165 -8.76 1.20 2.68
C LEU A 165 -7.32 0.85 3.10
N PRO A 166 -6.34 1.79 3.14
CA PRO A 166 -5.02 1.51 3.70
C PRO A 166 -5.03 1.00 5.14
N ASP A 167 -5.88 1.55 6.01
CA ASP A 167 -6.02 1.11 7.41
C ASP A 167 -6.60 -0.30 7.48
N LEU A 168 -7.65 -0.56 6.71
CA LEU A 168 -8.26 -1.89 6.63
C LEU A 168 -7.27 -2.94 6.13
N ILE A 169 -6.40 -2.61 5.17
CA ILE A 169 -5.35 -3.55 4.72
C ILE A 169 -4.34 -3.82 5.84
N ILE A 170 -4.03 -2.83 6.68
CA ILE A 170 -3.16 -3.03 7.86
C ILE A 170 -3.84 -3.97 8.87
N ASP A 171 -5.13 -3.79 9.11
CA ASP A 171 -5.93 -4.62 10.03
C ASP A 171 -6.10 -6.06 9.54
N HIS A 172 -6.00 -6.31 8.23
CA HIS A 172 -6.13 -7.63 7.61
C HIS A 172 -4.79 -8.08 6.98
N ARG A 173 -3.69 -7.86 7.71
CA ARG A 173 -2.33 -8.13 7.24
C ARG A 173 -2.12 -9.54 6.72
N ASP A 174 -2.66 -10.55 7.40
CA ASP A 174 -2.46 -11.95 7.01
C ASP A 174 -3.02 -12.24 5.62
N LEU A 175 -4.20 -11.67 5.31
CA LEU A 175 -4.80 -11.79 3.98
C LEU A 175 -3.99 -11.04 2.93
N TYR A 176 -3.47 -9.86 3.29
CA TYR A 176 -2.59 -9.07 2.44
C TYR A 176 -1.28 -9.80 2.11
N GLU A 177 -0.61 -10.36 3.10
CA GLU A 177 0.64 -11.12 2.90
C GLU A 177 0.38 -12.40 2.11
N ALA A 178 -0.74 -13.10 2.39
CA ALA A 178 -1.14 -14.28 1.63
C ALA A 178 -1.53 -13.96 0.18
N ALA A 179 -1.97 -12.74 -0.13
CA ALA A 179 -2.23 -12.28 -1.50
C ALA A 179 -0.95 -11.89 -2.23
N LEU A 180 0.04 -11.31 -1.53
CA LEU A 180 1.37 -11.07 -2.09
C LEU A 180 2.06 -12.39 -2.48
N ASP A 181 2.05 -13.37 -1.58
CA ASP A 181 2.73 -14.65 -1.80
C ASP A 181 2.10 -15.45 -2.96
N ASP A 182 0.78 -15.34 -3.13
CA ASP A 182 0.04 -15.95 -4.24
C ASP A 182 0.43 -15.34 -5.60
N ALA A 183 0.48 -14.01 -5.68
CA ALA A 183 0.94 -13.31 -6.87
C ALA A 183 2.44 -13.54 -7.15
N ASP A 184 3.27 -13.64 -6.10
CA ASP A 184 4.70 -13.99 -6.21
C ASP A 184 4.89 -15.40 -6.81
N GLU A 185 4.03 -16.36 -6.44
CA GLU A 185 4.01 -17.73 -7.01
C GLU A 185 3.60 -17.71 -8.48
N ALA A 186 2.49 -17.05 -8.82
CA ALA A 186 2.01 -16.95 -10.20
C ALA A 186 3.06 -16.30 -11.12
N CYS A 187 3.71 -15.23 -10.66
CA CYS A 187 4.78 -14.56 -11.39
C CYS A 187 5.97 -15.49 -11.64
N ARG A 188 6.32 -16.36 -10.68
CA ARG A 188 7.40 -17.35 -10.86
C ARG A 188 7.06 -18.38 -11.93
N GLN A 189 5.78 -18.64 -12.14
CA GLN A 189 5.26 -19.50 -13.20
C GLN A 189 5.08 -18.75 -14.53
N GLY A 190 5.53 -17.49 -14.63
CA GLY A 190 5.44 -16.67 -15.83
C GLY A 190 4.05 -16.08 -16.10
N LYS A 191 3.18 -16.02 -15.08
CA LYS A 191 1.82 -15.46 -15.19
C LYS A 191 1.70 -14.19 -14.36
N LEU A 192 1.00 -13.20 -14.90
CA LEU A 192 0.50 -12.10 -14.10
C LEU A 192 -0.88 -12.48 -13.56
N ASP A 193 -0.92 -12.88 -12.28
CA ASP A 193 -2.16 -13.16 -11.57
C ASP A 193 -2.13 -12.41 -10.24
N VAL A 194 -3.11 -11.51 -10.06
CA VAL A 194 -3.30 -10.73 -8.84
C VAL A 194 -4.71 -10.92 -8.30
N SER A 195 -5.45 -11.96 -8.72
CA SER A 195 -6.88 -12.10 -8.38
C SER A 195 -7.15 -12.21 -6.89
N LYS A 196 -6.27 -12.85 -6.11
CA LYS A 196 -6.40 -12.87 -4.64
C LYS A 196 -6.24 -11.46 -4.03
N MET A 197 -5.39 -10.63 -4.62
CA MET A 197 -5.22 -9.23 -4.23
C MET A 197 -6.42 -8.38 -4.65
N GLU A 198 -6.99 -8.63 -5.83
CA GLU A 198 -8.23 -7.99 -6.31
C GLU A 198 -9.38 -8.26 -5.34
N HIS A 199 -9.60 -9.52 -4.97
CA HIS A 199 -10.64 -9.90 -4.01
C HIS A 199 -10.45 -9.23 -2.65
N LEU A 200 -9.21 -9.10 -2.18
CA LEU A 200 -8.90 -8.37 -0.95
C LEU A 200 -9.29 -6.89 -1.07
N VAL A 201 -8.83 -6.21 -2.11
CA VAL A 201 -9.12 -4.77 -2.33
C VAL A 201 -10.62 -4.55 -2.48
N GLU A 202 -11.31 -5.39 -3.24
CA GLU A 202 -12.76 -5.35 -3.44
C GLU A 202 -13.52 -5.51 -2.11
N ALA A 203 -13.20 -6.55 -1.32
CA ALA A 203 -13.86 -6.81 -0.05
C ALA A 203 -13.64 -5.68 0.97
N LEU A 204 -12.43 -5.14 1.05
CA LEU A 204 -12.12 -4.06 1.97
C LEU A 204 -12.71 -2.72 1.53
N LEU A 205 -12.78 -2.45 0.22
CA LEU A 205 -13.50 -1.28 -0.30
C LEU A 205 -14.99 -1.37 0.03
N ALA A 206 -15.61 -2.54 -0.15
CA ALA A 206 -16.99 -2.77 0.24
C ALA A 206 -17.21 -2.53 1.75
N LYS A 207 -16.28 -3.00 2.59
CA LYS A 207 -16.30 -2.77 4.05
C LYS A 207 -16.20 -1.27 4.40
N GLN A 208 -15.30 -0.53 3.74
CA GLN A 208 -15.17 0.92 3.92
C GLN A 208 -16.50 1.64 3.63
N LEU A 209 -17.15 1.30 2.51
CA LEU A 209 -18.40 1.96 2.09
C LEU A 209 -19.60 1.53 2.94
N ALA A 210 -19.68 0.25 3.32
CA ALA A 210 -20.70 -0.24 4.24
C ALA A 210 -20.68 0.55 5.56
N ARG A 211 -19.49 0.92 6.04
CA ARG A 211 -19.34 1.73 7.26
C ARG A 211 -19.96 3.11 7.14
N VAL A 212 -19.86 3.75 5.97
CA VAL A 212 -20.53 5.03 5.69
C VAL A 212 -22.04 4.88 5.78
N TYR A 213 -22.58 3.82 5.19
CA TYR A 213 -24.01 3.51 5.27
C TYR A 213 -24.46 3.25 6.71
N GLU A 214 -23.72 2.46 7.49
CA GLU A 214 -24.06 2.17 8.90
C GLU A 214 -24.11 3.43 9.75
N LEU A 215 -23.16 4.35 9.56
CA LEU A 215 -23.13 5.64 10.24
C LEU A 215 -24.35 6.48 9.86
N ALA A 216 -24.66 6.58 8.57
CA ALA A 216 -25.83 7.30 8.08
C ALA A 216 -27.14 6.69 8.59
N ALA A 217 -27.20 5.37 8.77
CA ALA A 217 -28.35 4.65 9.30
C ALA A 217 -28.44 4.65 10.84
N GLY A 218 -27.48 5.26 11.55
CA GLY A 218 -27.43 5.26 13.02
C GLY A 218 -27.10 3.89 13.65
N LYS A 219 -26.60 2.94 12.85
CA LYS A 219 -26.18 1.60 13.31
C LYS A 219 -24.76 1.58 13.89
N ALA A 220 -24.07 2.71 13.81
CA ALA A 220 -22.67 2.87 14.12
C ALA A 220 -22.39 4.24 14.76
N VAL A 221 -21.36 4.33 15.60
CA VAL A 221 -20.87 5.58 16.19
C VAL A 221 -19.47 5.88 15.67
N LEU A 222 -19.20 7.15 15.36
CA LEU A 222 -17.85 7.64 15.02
C LEU A 222 -16.92 7.43 16.23
N GLY A 223 -15.86 6.63 16.07
CA GLY A 223 -14.81 6.42 17.08
C GLY A 223 -15.01 5.25 18.05
N GLY A 224 -16.03 4.41 17.88
CA GLY A 224 -16.18 3.19 18.67
C GLY A 224 -15.52 1.98 18.01
N VAL A 225 -14.47 1.43 18.62
CA VAL A 225 -14.11 0.01 18.44
C VAL A 225 -15.31 -0.79 18.95
N VAL A 226 -16.21 -1.18 18.06
CA VAL A 226 -17.24 -2.15 18.41
C VAL A 226 -16.51 -3.48 18.54
N SER A 227 -16.30 -3.94 19.79
CA SER A 227 -15.95 -5.32 20.05
C SER A 227 -17.14 -6.20 19.65
N GLY A 228 -17.25 -6.47 18.36
CA GLY A 228 -18.21 -7.42 17.80
C GLY A 228 -17.43 -8.64 17.37
N LYS A 229 -17.60 -9.75 18.09
CA LYS A 229 -17.18 -11.08 17.64
C LYS A 229 -17.63 -11.25 16.19
N ALA A 230 -16.68 -11.40 15.27
CA ALA A 230 -16.99 -11.89 13.94
C ALA A 230 -17.29 -13.38 14.08
N ASP A 231 -18.51 -13.78 13.73
CA ASP A 231 -18.80 -15.17 13.40
C ASP A 231 -17.95 -15.54 12.17
N GLU A 232 -16.86 -16.26 12.42
CA GLU A 232 -16.19 -17.07 11.42
C GLU A 232 -17.18 -18.14 10.94
N LYS A 233 -17.80 -17.89 9.79
CA LYS A 233 -18.03 -18.92 8.78
C LYS A 233 -18.47 -18.29 7.46
N THR A 234 -17.67 -18.59 6.44
CA THR A 234 -17.89 -18.41 4.99
C THR A 234 -17.14 -17.24 4.38
N ILE A 235 -15.83 -17.42 4.19
CA ILE A 235 -15.13 -17.18 2.92
C ILE A 235 -14.23 -18.39 2.69
#